data_AF-A0A831NV94-F1
#
_entry.id   AF-A0A831NV94-F1
#
_cell.length_a   1.000
_cell.length_b   1.000
_cell.length_c   1.000
_cell.angle_alpha   90.00
_cell.angle_beta   90.00
_cell.angle_gamma   90.00
#
_symmetry.space_group_name_H-M   'P 1'
#
loop_
_entity.id
_entity.type
_entity.pdbx_description
1 polymer ?
#
loop_
_entity_poly.entity_id
_entity_poly.type
_entity_poly.pdbx_seq_one_letter_code
_entity_poly.pdbx_strand_id
1 'polypeptide(L)'
;NPGRKMLVTGYYQPVFSGSLTRQGPFQYPLYSVPDDLVRQDTPAGGKRAVGRIVAGHLVPYWTRREIELLHKAAGHELVWLKDPFEAFILQVQGSGLIRLQDGSLRGVHFAAGNGRRYRSIGRYLVATKRLTLAKANMTTIRDYIAAHPGERDEILNYNKSFIFFKWSRTPGAVGSLGEELTAGRSIAVDLGCFPAGALGFLVTRQPAPAGEGAGGWTRLKRLVLAQDTGSAIRGPGRVDLFWGAGPEAGRLAGRMKETGSLYFLLLRRRVK
;
A
#
# COMPACT_ATOMS: atom_id res chain seq x y z
N ASN A 1 -1.21 6.05 36.34
CA ASN A 1 -1.77 7.25 35.68
C ASN A 1 -2.97 6.83 34.84
N PRO A 2 -4.20 6.97 35.35
CA PRO A 2 -5.38 6.56 34.59
C PRO A 2 -5.55 7.52 33.40
N GLY A 3 -5.46 7.00 32.17
CA GLY A 3 -6.09 7.66 31.02
C GLY A 3 -5.23 8.54 30.11
N ARG A 4 -4.01 8.13 29.73
CA ARG A 4 -3.49 8.60 28.42
C ARG A 4 -4.27 7.90 27.31
N LYS A 5 -5.31 8.59 26.87
CA LYS A 5 -6.16 8.24 25.73
C LYS A 5 -5.34 8.40 24.44
N MET A 6 -5.34 7.38 23.61
CA MET A 6 -4.66 7.33 22.31
C MET A 6 -5.70 7.38 21.20
N LEU A 7 -5.34 7.94 20.04
CA LEU A 7 -6.16 7.77 18.84
C LEU A 7 -5.84 6.41 18.21
N VAL A 8 -6.89 5.61 18.06
CA VAL A 8 -6.88 4.32 17.40
C VAL A 8 -7.54 4.47 16.03
N THR A 9 -6.75 4.24 14.98
CA THR A 9 -7.26 4.14 13.60
C THR A 9 -7.20 2.70 13.11
N GLY A 10 -7.62 2.46 11.87
CA GLY A 10 -7.44 1.18 11.21
C GLY A 10 -6.84 1.31 9.82
N TYR A 11 -6.07 0.30 9.42
CA TYR A 11 -5.56 0.12 8.07
C TYR A 11 -5.81 -1.30 7.57
N TYR A 12 -5.69 -1.50 6.26
CA TYR A 12 -5.97 -2.78 5.62
C TYR A 12 -5.14 -2.94 4.35
N GLN A 13 -5.04 -4.18 3.85
CA GLN A 13 -4.42 -4.47 2.58
C GLN A 13 -5.49 -4.55 1.46
N PRO A 14 -5.45 -3.70 0.43
CA PRO A 14 -6.39 -3.79 -0.68
C PRO A 14 -6.17 -5.09 -1.48
N VAL A 15 -7.27 -5.63 -2.01
CA VAL A 15 -7.29 -6.81 -2.88
C VAL A 15 -7.74 -6.38 -4.26
N PHE A 16 -6.95 -6.68 -5.27
CA PHE A 16 -7.19 -6.37 -6.67
C PHE A 16 -7.57 -7.63 -7.43
N SER A 17 -8.43 -7.49 -8.44
CA SER A 17 -8.77 -8.63 -9.32
C SER A 17 -7.72 -8.76 -10.42
N GLY A 18 -7.18 -9.96 -10.62
CA GLY A 18 -6.17 -10.20 -11.64
C GLY A 18 -6.36 -11.49 -12.46
N SER A 19 -5.65 -11.55 -13.58
CA SER A 19 -5.53 -12.71 -14.47
C SER A 19 -4.08 -12.90 -14.87
N LEU A 20 -3.59 -14.14 -14.88
CA LEU A 20 -2.22 -14.44 -15.34
C LEU A 20 -2.06 -14.25 -16.85
N THR A 21 -3.15 -14.36 -17.60
CA THR A 21 -3.20 -14.10 -19.03
C THR A 21 -4.03 -12.85 -19.33
N ARG A 22 -3.68 -12.15 -20.41
CA ARG A 22 -4.47 -11.03 -20.92
C ARG A 22 -5.77 -11.55 -21.51
N GLN A 23 -6.91 -11.17 -20.94
CA GLN A 23 -8.22 -11.64 -21.41
C GLN A 23 -9.36 -10.78 -20.88
N GLY A 24 -10.45 -10.67 -21.65
CA GLY A 24 -11.67 -9.98 -21.23
C GLY A 24 -11.39 -8.59 -20.63
N PRO A 25 -11.80 -8.30 -19.38
CA PRO A 25 -11.53 -7.01 -18.74
C PRO A 25 -10.07 -6.85 -18.25
N PHE A 26 -9.27 -7.92 -18.19
CA PHE A 26 -7.90 -7.89 -17.67
C PHE A 26 -6.91 -7.44 -18.75
N GLN A 27 -6.76 -6.12 -18.87
CA GLN A 27 -6.02 -5.47 -19.96
C GLN A 27 -4.81 -4.67 -19.47
N TYR A 28 -4.62 -4.51 -18.15
CA TYR A 28 -3.62 -3.60 -17.59
C TYR A 28 -2.55 -4.37 -16.81
N PRO A 29 -1.34 -4.55 -17.37
CA PRO A 29 -0.33 -5.42 -16.77
C PRO A 29 0.41 -4.74 -15.61
N LEU A 30 0.68 -5.53 -14.58
CA LEU A 30 1.83 -5.32 -13.69
C LEU A 30 3.01 -6.09 -14.28
N TYR A 31 4.18 -5.48 -14.30
CA TYR A 31 5.37 -6.11 -14.86
C TYR A 31 6.32 -6.59 -13.76
N SER A 32 6.98 -7.71 -14.03
CA SER A 32 8.23 -8.09 -13.39
C SER A 32 9.38 -7.18 -13.85
N VAL A 33 10.55 -7.28 -13.23
CA VAL A 33 11.71 -6.45 -13.59
C VAL A 33 12.23 -6.88 -14.96
N PRO A 34 12.31 -5.99 -15.96
CA PRO A 34 12.87 -6.37 -17.25
C PRO A 34 14.37 -6.58 -17.20
N ASP A 35 14.87 -7.48 -18.05
CA ASP A 35 16.28 -7.86 -18.11
C ASP A 35 17.22 -6.70 -18.47
N ASP A 36 16.73 -5.69 -19.21
CA ASP A 36 17.50 -4.51 -19.60
C ASP A 36 17.52 -3.40 -18.52
N LEU A 37 16.85 -3.60 -17.38
CA LEU A 37 16.89 -2.67 -16.25
C LEU A 37 18.18 -2.84 -15.45
N VAL A 38 19.08 -1.86 -15.61
CA VAL A 38 20.36 -1.80 -14.91
C VAL A 38 20.28 -0.88 -13.71
N ARG A 39 20.85 -1.32 -12.58
CA ARG A 39 21.09 -0.49 -11.40
C ARG A 39 22.58 -0.42 -11.14
N GLN A 40 23.13 0.79 -11.13
CA GLN A 40 24.56 1.02 -10.89
C GLN A 40 24.74 1.87 -9.64
N ASP A 41 25.65 1.45 -8.77
CA ASP A 41 26.07 2.25 -7.63
C ASP A 41 26.78 3.51 -8.13
N THR A 42 26.46 4.66 -7.52
CA THR A 42 27.13 5.91 -7.90
C THR A 42 28.43 6.04 -7.10
N PRO A 43 29.55 6.46 -7.72
CA PRO A 43 30.87 6.49 -7.07
C PRO A 43 30.95 7.33 -5.79
N ALA A 44 30.00 8.25 -5.57
CA ALA A 44 29.98 9.18 -4.44
C ALA A 44 29.02 8.79 -3.30
N GLY A 45 28.57 7.52 -3.22
CA GLY A 45 27.62 7.08 -2.19
C GLY A 45 26.21 7.71 -2.33
N GLY A 46 25.92 8.28 -3.50
CA GLY A 46 24.60 8.83 -3.84
C GLY A 46 23.58 7.74 -4.18
N LYS A 47 22.33 8.15 -4.43
CA LYS A 47 21.26 7.24 -4.85
C LYS A 47 21.69 6.45 -6.09
N ARG A 48 21.52 5.12 -6.05
CA ARG A 48 21.74 4.20 -7.19
C ARG A 48 21.12 4.77 -8.47
N ALA A 49 21.93 4.86 -9.52
CA ALA A 49 21.45 5.20 -10.84
C ALA A 49 20.66 4.01 -11.40
N VAL A 50 19.50 4.28 -11.99
CA VAL A 50 18.68 3.26 -12.67
C VAL A 50 18.49 3.66 -14.12
N GLY A 51 18.80 2.74 -15.02
CA GLY A 51 18.84 2.99 -16.44
C GLY A 51 18.83 1.72 -17.26
N ARG A 52 19.10 1.86 -18.55
CA ARG A 52 19.34 0.77 -19.51
C ARG A 52 20.61 1.09 -20.27
N ILE A 53 21.25 0.09 -20.86
CA ILE A 53 22.46 0.30 -21.67
C ILE A 53 22.07 0.54 -23.13
N VAL A 54 22.56 1.63 -23.70
CA VAL A 54 22.46 1.92 -25.13
C VAL A 54 23.84 2.30 -25.63
N ALA A 55 24.37 1.55 -26.60
CA ALA A 55 25.72 1.75 -27.13
C ALA A 55 26.80 1.81 -26.03
N GLY A 56 26.71 0.94 -25.01
CA GLY A 56 27.67 0.88 -23.89
C GLY A 56 27.48 1.95 -22.80
N HIS A 57 26.54 2.89 -22.98
CA HIS A 57 26.29 3.96 -22.02
C HIS A 57 25.01 3.73 -21.22
N LEU A 58 25.06 4.01 -19.91
CA LEU A 58 23.89 4.02 -19.06
C LEU A 58 23.03 5.25 -19.36
N VAL A 59 21.82 5.02 -19.86
CA VAL A 59 20.82 6.05 -20.13
C VAL A 59 19.58 5.85 -19.25
N PRO A 60 18.84 6.93 -18.90
CA PRO A 60 17.68 6.82 -18.01
C PRO A 60 16.66 5.80 -18.49
N TYR A 61 16.10 5.01 -17.58
CA TYR A 61 15.14 3.96 -17.95
C TYR A 61 13.82 4.54 -18.48
N TRP A 62 13.03 3.72 -19.18
CA TRP A 62 11.75 4.11 -19.75
C TRP A 62 10.81 4.74 -18.72
N THR A 63 10.12 5.81 -19.10
CA THR A 63 9.06 6.46 -18.33
C THR A 63 7.80 5.61 -18.32
N ARG A 64 6.89 5.86 -17.37
CA ARG A 64 5.56 5.23 -17.34
C ARG A 64 4.87 5.23 -18.71
N ARG A 65 4.83 6.40 -19.37
CA ARG A 65 4.20 6.56 -20.68
C ARG A 65 4.80 5.64 -21.73
N GLU A 66 6.12 5.51 -21.77
CA GLU A 66 6.80 4.63 -22.72
C GLU A 66 6.55 3.16 -22.39
N ILE A 67 6.53 2.79 -21.11
CA ILE A 67 6.21 1.42 -20.68
C ILE A 67 4.77 1.04 -21.04
N GLU A 68 3.80 1.92 -20.77
CA GLU A 68 2.38 1.64 -20.94
C GLU A 68 1.92 1.78 -22.41
N LEU A 69 2.34 2.84 -23.11
CA LEU A 69 1.84 3.14 -24.47
C LEU A 69 2.75 2.64 -25.59
N LEU A 70 4.04 2.43 -25.33
CA LEU A 70 5.01 1.90 -26.32
C LEU A 70 5.46 0.48 -25.96
N HIS A 71 4.81 -0.15 -24.99
CA HIS A 71 5.02 -1.54 -24.58
C HIS A 71 6.48 -1.90 -24.27
N LYS A 72 7.24 -0.97 -23.67
CA LYS A 72 8.67 -1.15 -23.39
C LYS A 72 9.01 -2.19 -22.31
N ALA A 73 8.00 -2.83 -21.71
CA ALA A 73 8.17 -3.95 -20.79
C ALA A 73 7.42 -5.22 -21.26
N ALA A 74 7.01 -5.28 -22.55
CA ALA A 74 6.33 -6.43 -23.10
C ALA A 74 7.12 -7.73 -22.88
N GLY A 75 6.40 -8.83 -22.61
CA GLY A 75 6.99 -10.13 -22.29
C GLY A 75 7.37 -10.32 -20.83
N HIS A 76 7.23 -9.28 -19.99
CA HIS A 76 7.54 -9.33 -18.56
C HIS A 76 6.29 -9.21 -17.69
N GLU A 77 5.10 -9.46 -18.22
CA GLU A 77 3.84 -9.34 -17.52
C GLU A 77 3.73 -10.36 -16.39
N LEU A 78 3.56 -9.87 -15.17
CA LEU A 78 3.38 -10.68 -13.97
C LEU A 78 1.91 -11.08 -13.82
N VAL A 79 1.00 -10.11 -14.00
CA VAL A 79 -0.44 -10.27 -13.88
C VAL A 79 -1.16 -9.10 -14.53
N TRP A 80 -2.35 -9.34 -15.07
CA TRP A 80 -3.20 -8.35 -15.72
C TRP A 80 -4.36 -7.96 -14.80
N LEU A 81 -4.55 -6.66 -14.57
CA LEU A 81 -5.64 -6.09 -13.78
C LEU A 81 -6.75 -5.54 -14.67
N LYS A 82 -7.93 -5.28 -14.06
CA LYS A 82 -9.10 -4.72 -14.76
C LYS A 82 -9.06 -3.22 -14.94
N ASP A 83 -8.42 -2.51 -14.00
CA ASP A 83 -8.46 -1.06 -13.92
C ASP A 83 -7.02 -0.49 -13.91
N PRO A 84 -6.67 0.41 -14.83
CA PRO A 84 -5.36 1.06 -14.86
C PRO A 84 -5.12 1.95 -13.63
N PHE A 85 -6.17 2.52 -13.05
CA PHE A 85 -6.06 3.27 -11.80
C PHE A 85 -5.69 2.34 -10.66
N GLU A 86 -6.28 1.15 -10.56
CA GLU A 86 -5.88 0.14 -9.57
C GLU A 86 -4.42 -0.30 -9.76
N ALA A 87 -3.98 -0.53 -11.00
CA ALA A 87 -2.58 -0.82 -11.31
C ALA A 87 -1.65 0.32 -10.86
N PHE A 88 -2.04 1.57 -11.13
CA PHE A 88 -1.32 2.75 -10.69
C PHE A 88 -1.25 2.85 -9.15
N ILE A 89 -2.36 2.62 -8.45
CA ILE A 89 -2.40 2.65 -6.99
C ILE A 89 -1.53 1.57 -6.39
N LEU A 90 -1.58 0.36 -6.92
CA LEU A 90 -0.73 -0.73 -6.46
C LEU A 90 0.77 -0.40 -6.63
N GLN A 91 1.14 0.30 -7.71
CA GLN A 91 2.50 0.82 -7.90
C GLN A 91 2.85 1.92 -6.89
N VAL A 92 1.93 2.82 -6.56
CA VAL A 92 2.16 3.84 -5.53
C VAL A 92 2.32 3.22 -4.13
N GLN A 93 1.56 2.19 -3.80
CA GLN A 93 1.64 1.48 -2.53
C GLN A 93 2.85 0.53 -2.45
N GLY A 94 3.30 0.00 -3.59
CA GLY A 94 4.44 -0.89 -3.71
C GLY A 94 4.16 -2.35 -3.29
N SER A 95 2.99 -2.66 -2.73
CA SER A 95 2.56 -4.03 -2.45
C SER A 95 1.05 -4.16 -2.37
N GLY A 96 0.53 -5.37 -2.52
CA GLY A 96 -0.89 -5.65 -2.45
C GLY A 96 -1.22 -7.11 -2.73
N LEU A 97 -2.50 -7.45 -2.64
CA LEU A 97 -3.00 -8.79 -2.90
C LEU A 97 -3.74 -8.86 -4.23
N ILE A 98 -3.48 -9.91 -4.99
CA ILE A 98 -4.18 -10.20 -6.23
C ILE A 98 -5.05 -11.44 -6.03
N ARG A 99 -6.35 -11.28 -6.27
CA ARG A 99 -7.29 -12.39 -6.41
C ARG A 99 -7.31 -12.83 -7.87
N LEU A 100 -6.82 -14.03 -8.13
CA LEU A 100 -6.82 -14.64 -9.46
C LEU A 100 -8.21 -15.18 -9.84
N GLN A 101 -8.37 -15.54 -11.11
CA GLN A 101 -9.65 -16.05 -11.65
C GLN A 101 -10.08 -17.38 -11.04
N ASP A 102 -9.13 -18.19 -10.55
CA ASP A 102 -9.39 -19.43 -9.81
C ASP A 102 -9.78 -19.19 -8.34
N GLY A 103 -9.87 -17.93 -7.91
CA GLY A 103 -10.19 -17.53 -6.54
C GLY A 103 -8.99 -17.47 -5.60
N SER A 104 -7.83 -17.96 -6.01
CA SER A 104 -6.60 -17.94 -5.20
C SER A 104 -6.13 -16.51 -4.95
N LEU A 105 -5.46 -16.31 -3.81
CA LEU A 105 -4.86 -15.03 -3.42
C LEU A 105 -3.35 -15.12 -3.50
N ARG A 106 -2.72 -14.18 -4.21
CA ARG A 106 -1.26 -14.06 -4.30
C ARG A 106 -0.83 -12.65 -3.97
N GLY A 107 0.15 -12.51 -3.08
CA GLY A 107 0.76 -11.22 -2.78
C GLY A 107 1.71 -10.78 -3.89
N VAL A 108 1.82 -9.48 -4.12
CA VAL A 108 2.86 -8.86 -4.94
C VAL A 108 3.61 -7.81 -4.13
N HIS A 109 4.93 -7.74 -4.32
CA HIS A 109 5.80 -6.75 -3.67
C HIS A 109 6.68 -6.03 -4.68
N PHE A 110 7.06 -4.82 -4.33
CA PHE A 110 8.08 -4.02 -5.01
C PHE A 110 9.33 -4.86 -5.26
N ALA A 111 9.78 -4.83 -6.51
CA ALA A 111 11.04 -5.41 -6.93
C ALA A 111 12.01 -4.33 -7.42
N ALA A 112 11.53 -3.39 -8.24
CA ALA A 112 12.32 -2.31 -8.81
C ALA A 112 11.45 -1.07 -9.07
N GLY A 113 12.09 0.09 -9.16
CA GLY A 113 11.51 1.27 -9.80
C GLY A 113 12.37 1.68 -10.99
N ASN A 114 11.78 2.35 -11.99
CA ASN A 114 12.49 2.85 -13.17
C ASN A 114 13.43 4.06 -12.90
N GLY A 115 13.70 4.38 -11.63
CA GLY A 115 14.55 5.52 -11.23
C GLY A 115 13.96 6.91 -11.44
N ARG A 116 12.75 7.04 -11.99
CA ARG A 116 12.12 8.36 -12.20
C ARG A 116 11.51 8.87 -10.89
N ARG A 117 11.56 10.18 -10.69
CA ARG A 117 10.97 10.83 -9.51
C ARG A 117 9.44 10.72 -9.55
N TYR A 118 8.85 10.32 -8.43
CA TYR A 118 7.40 10.33 -8.24
C TYR A 118 6.82 11.76 -8.37
N ARG A 119 5.71 11.89 -9.09
CA ARG A 119 4.91 13.11 -9.16
C ARG A 119 3.46 12.79 -8.81
N SER A 120 2.86 13.63 -7.97
CA SER A 120 1.49 13.41 -7.47
C SER A 120 0.45 13.80 -8.52
N ILE A 121 -0.38 12.84 -8.94
CA ILE A 121 -1.52 13.08 -9.82
C ILE A 121 -2.63 13.90 -9.15
N GLY A 122 -2.78 13.80 -7.82
CA GLY A 122 -3.72 14.63 -7.07
C GLY A 122 -3.33 16.10 -7.11
N ARG A 123 -2.04 16.42 -6.90
CA ARG A 123 -1.53 17.79 -7.07
C ARG A 123 -1.64 18.28 -8.51
N TYR A 124 -1.45 17.39 -9.48
CA TYR A 124 -1.65 17.72 -10.89
C TYR A 124 -3.09 18.17 -11.17
N LEU A 125 -4.07 17.36 -10.76
CA LEU A 125 -5.49 17.67 -10.94
C LEU A 125 -5.90 18.99 -10.26
N VAL A 126 -5.31 19.32 -9.10
CA VAL A 126 -5.52 20.61 -8.43
C VAL A 126 -4.88 21.75 -9.21
N ALA A 127 -3.63 21.60 -9.65
CA ALA A 127 -2.92 22.62 -10.41
C ALA A 127 -3.61 22.94 -11.75
N THR A 128 -4.24 21.94 -12.37
CA THR A 128 -5.02 22.11 -13.60
C THR A 128 -6.49 22.43 -13.36
N LYS A 129 -6.88 22.82 -12.13
CA LYS A 129 -8.25 23.22 -11.76
C LYS A 129 -9.35 22.17 -12.00
N ARG A 130 -8.98 20.90 -12.16
CA ARG A 130 -9.90 19.76 -12.34
C ARG A 130 -10.49 19.28 -11.02
N LEU A 131 -9.73 19.41 -9.93
CA LEU A 131 -10.18 19.17 -8.56
C LEU A 131 -9.76 20.31 -7.64
N THR A 132 -10.44 20.45 -6.50
CA THR A 132 -9.99 21.33 -5.41
C THR A 132 -9.11 20.55 -4.44
N LEU A 133 -8.24 21.24 -3.70
CA LEU A 133 -7.37 20.61 -2.70
C LEU A 133 -8.17 19.80 -1.66
N ALA A 134 -9.30 20.34 -1.19
CA ALA A 134 -10.19 19.67 -0.24
C ALA A 134 -10.79 18.37 -0.80
N LYS A 135 -10.94 18.28 -2.12
CA LYS A 135 -11.48 17.13 -2.82
C LYS A 135 -10.40 16.23 -3.44
N ALA A 136 -9.11 16.47 -3.25
CA ALA A 136 -8.05 15.68 -3.89
C ALA A 136 -7.67 14.44 -3.05
N ASN A 137 -8.61 13.50 -2.89
CA ASN A 137 -8.40 12.22 -2.21
C ASN A 137 -8.51 11.03 -3.19
N MET A 138 -8.22 9.82 -2.71
CA MET A 138 -8.12 8.66 -3.59
C MET A 138 -9.44 8.30 -4.29
N THR A 139 -10.55 8.40 -3.56
CA THR A 139 -11.88 8.08 -4.07
C THR A 139 -12.29 9.07 -5.15
N THR A 140 -12.18 10.36 -4.87
CA THR A 140 -12.55 11.41 -5.83
C THR A 140 -11.65 11.45 -7.06
N ILE A 141 -10.36 11.13 -6.93
CA ILE A 141 -9.46 11.00 -8.08
C ILE A 141 -9.88 9.81 -8.95
N ARG A 142 -10.23 8.66 -8.34
CA ARG A 142 -10.76 7.50 -9.06
C ARG A 142 -12.03 7.87 -9.82
N ASP A 143 -12.98 8.48 -9.13
CA ASP A 143 -14.28 8.87 -9.70
C ASP A 143 -14.10 9.86 -10.85
N TYR A 144 -13.19 10.83 -10.70
CA TYR A 144 -12.86 11.79 -11.75
C TYR A 144 -12.30 11.09 -12.99
N ILE A 145 -11.32 10.20 -12.84
CA ILE A 145 -10.71 9.47 -13.95
C ILE A 145 -11.74 8.55 -14.64
N ALA A 146 -12.61 7.89 -13.87
CA ALA A 146 -13.67 7.05 -14.40
C ALA A 146 -14.70 7.85 -15.22
N ALA A 147 -15.01 9.07 -14.79
CA ALA A 147 -15.88 10.00 -15.52
C ALA A 147 -15.22 10.64 -16.75
N HIS A 148 -13.88 10.66 -16.83
CA HIS A 148 -13.11 11.32 -17.90
C HIS A 148 -12.08 10.36 -18.53
N PRO A 149 -12.53 9.27 -19.19
CA PRO A 149 -11.61 8.24 -19.71
C PRO A 149 -10.62 8.76 -20.76
N GLY A 150 -10.96 9.83 -21.51
CA GLY A 150 -10.06 10.46 -22.47
C GLY A 150 -8.86 11.19 -21.85
N GLU A 151 -8.97 11.60 -20.58
CA GLU A 151 -7.91 12.30 -19.85
C GLU A 151 -7.06 11.36 -18.99
N ARG A 152 -7.51 10.11 -18.81
CA ARG A 152 -6.90 9.11 -17.94
C ARG A 152 -5.41 8.97 -18.19
N ASP A 153 -5.02 8.72 -19.44
CA ASP A 153 -3.63 8.43 -19.78
C ASP A 153 -2.75 9.66 -19.51
N GLU A 154 -3.21 10.88 -19.81
CA GLU A 154 -2.52 12.13 -19.46
C GLU A 154 -2.27 12.24 -17.94
N ILE A 155 -3.32 12.02 -17.15
CA ILE A 155 -3.30 12.15 -15.69
C ILE A 155 -2.36 11.10 -15.07
N LEU A 156 -2.52 9.82 -15.43
CA LEU A 156 -1.69 8.74 -14.88
C LEU A 156 -0.22 8.89 -15.31
N ASN A 157 0.02 9.25 -16.58
CA ASN A 157 1.37 9.43 -17.13
C ASN A 157 2.08 10.72 -16.69
N TYR A 158 1.38 11.65 -16.02
CA TYR A 158 2.03 12.77 -15.34
C TYR A 158 3.12 12.30 -14.37
N ASN A 159 2.87 11.16 -13.71
CA ASN A 159 3.85 10.45 -12.89
C ASN A 159 4.73 9.53 -13.74
N LYS A 160 5.93 10.01 -14.09
CA LYS A 160 6.92 9.24 -14.86
C LYS A 160 7.47 8.00 -14.11
N SER A 161 7.30 7.94 -12.78
CA SER A 161 7.72 6.80 -11.95
C SER A 161 6.90 5.56 -12.27
N PHE A 162 7.59 4.45 -12.49
CA PHE A 162 7.00 3.14 -12.72
C PHE A 162 7.63 2.11 -11.78
N ILE A 163 6.81 1.20 -11.25
CA ILE A 163 7.22 0.18 -10.27
C ILE A 163 7.00 -1.20 -10.88
N PHE A 164 8.04 -2.02 -10.78
CA PHE A 164 8.07 -3.42 -11.16
C PHE A 164 7.94 -4.28 -9.91
N PHE A 165 7.30 -5.44 -10.06
CA PHE A 165 6.89 -6.31 -8.95
C PHE A 165 7.54 -7.68 -9.04
N LYS A 166 7.41 -8.41 -7.94
CA LYS A 166 7.61 -9.86 -7.88
C LYS A 166 6.50 -10.47 -7.05
N TRP A 167 6.21 -11.75 -7.29
CA TRP A 167 5.33 -12.51 -6.41
C TRP A 167 5.91 -12.55 -5.00
N SER A 168 5.04 -12.35 -4.02
CA SER A 168 5.37 -12.58 -2.62
C SER A 168 5.61 -14.06 -2.37
N ARG A 169 6.45 -14.36 -1.37
CA ARG A 169 6.57 -15.71 -0.81
C ARG A 169 5.43 -16.04 0.15
N THR A 170 4.77 -15.01 0.70
CA THR A 170 3.64 -15.16 1.61
C THR A 170 2.43 -14.37 1.11
N PRO A 171 1.21 -14.89 1.23
CA PRO A 171 0.01 -14.17 0.81
C PRO A 171 -0.38 -13.05 1.78
N GLY A 172 0.12 -13.01 3.01
CA GLY A 172 -0.21 -11.93 3.95
C GLY A 172 0.57 -10.63 3.73
N ALA A 173 0.05 -9.55 4.29
CA ALA A 173 0.79 -8.28 4.39
C ALA A 173 2.03 -8.49 5.26
N VAL A 174 3.17 -7.97 4.84
CA VAL A 174 4.41 -8.01 5.63
C VAL A 174 4.61 -6.66 6.31
N GLY A 175 4.75 -6.67 7.63
CA GLY A 175 4.99 -5.47 8.42
C GLY A 175 6.41 -4.93 8.30
N SER A 176 6.67 -3.77 8.89
CA SER A 176 8.00 -3.16 8.93
C SER A 176 9.09 -4.02 9.58
N LEU A 177 8.71 -5.03 10.37
CA LEU A 177 9.63 -6.00 10.97
C LEU A 177 9.99 -7.18 10.04
N GLY A 178 9.43 -7.25 8.83
CA GLY A 178 9.63 -8.37 7.91
C GLY A 178 8.76 -9.59 8.18
N GLU A 179 7.88 -9.51 9.17
CA GLU A 179 6.95 -10.58 9.58
C GLU A 179 5.55 -10.38 8.99
N GLU A 180 4.82 -11.47 8.79
CA GLU A 180 3.44 -11.43 8.31
C GLU A 180 2.50 -10.82 9.37
N LEU A 181 1.67 -9.89 8.92
CA LEU A 181 0.66 -9.22 9.74
C LEU A 181 -0.57 -10.10 9.89
N THR A 182 -1.03 -10.24 11.13
CA THR A 182 -2.22 -10.98 11.48
C THR A 182 -3.41 -10.02 11.63
N ALA A 183 -4.47 -10.26 10.84
CA ALA A 183 -5.69 -9.47 10.87
C ALA A 183 -6.26 -9.34 12.29
N GLY A 184 -6.52 -8.10 12.70
CA GLY A 184 -7.03 -7.75 14.01
C GLY A 184 -6.03 -7.94 15.16
N ARG A 185 -4.80 -8.39 14.92
CA ARG A 185 -3.79 -8.65 15.95
C ARG A 185 -2.52 -7.82 15.76
N SER A 186 -2.15 -7.48 14.54
CA SER A 186 -1.02 -6.60 14.30
C SER A 186 -1.42 -5.14 14.40
N ILE A 187 -0.56 -4.33 15.02
CA ILE A 187 -0.72 -2.88 15.12
C ILE A 187 0.51 -2.16 14.55
N ALA A 188 0.26 -1.02 13.91
CA ALA A 188 1.31 -0.06 13.60
C ALA A 188 1.45 0.94 14.76
N VAL A 189 2.67 1.15 15.21
CA VAL A 189 3.02 2.10 16.28
C VAL A 189 4.27 2.89 15.91
N ASP A 190 4.56 3.95 16.67
CA ASP A 190 5.87 4.61 16.58
C ASP A 190 6.93 3.77 17.29
N LEU A 191 7.81 3.13 16.51
CA LEU A 191 8.89 2.29 17.03
C LEU A 191 10.01 3.08 17.74
N GLY A 192 10.03 4.41 17.61
CA GLY A 192 10.86 5.26 18.46
C GLY A 192 10.29 5.42 19.88
N CYS A 193 9.00 5.15 20.06
CA CYS A 193 8.31 5.25 21.35
C CYS A 193 8.07 3.89 22.02
N PHE A 194 7.86 2.83 21.22
CA PHE A 194 7.45 1.52 21.71
C PHE A 194 8.34 0.40 21.15
N PRO A 195 8.59 -0.68 21.91
CA PRO A 195 9.45 -1.76 21.43
C PRO A 195 8.80 -2.53 20.28
N ALA A 196 9.60 -2.81 19.25
CA ALA A 196 9.21 -3.68 18.14
C ALA A 196 8.82 -5.08 18.64
N GLY A 197 7.74 -5.63 18.10
CA GLY A 197 7.23 -6.97 18.42
C GLY A 197 6.55 -7.09 19.79
N ALA A 198 6.46 -6.01 20.57
CA ALA A 198 5.92 -6.08 21.93
C ALA A 198 4.44 -6.51 21.95
N LEU A 199 4.10 -7.38 22.92
CA LEU A 199 2.74 -7.80 23.20
C LEU A 199 1.99 -6.71 23.96
N GLY A 200 0.94 -6.20 23.33
CA GLY A 200 0.06 -5.18 23.89
C GLY A 200 -1.35 -5.70 24.15
N PHE A 201 -2.08 -5.00 25.02
CA PHE A 201 -3.51 -5.16 25.23
C PHE A 201 -4.22 -3.87 24.83
N LEU A 202 -4.96 -3.92 23.72
CA LEU A 202 -5.69 -2.79 23.17
C LEU A 202 -7.12 -2.77 23.69
N VAL A 203 -7.56 -1.63 24.21
CA VAL A 203 -8.92 -1.35 24.66
C VAL A 203 -9.46 -0.16 23.89
N THR A 204 -10.50 -0.36 23.07
CA THR A 204 -11.14 0.68 22.26
C THR A 204 -12.57 0.25 21.88
N ARG A 205 -13.15 0.84 20.83
CA ARG A 205 -14.41 0.43 20.19
C ARG A 205 -14.14 0.13 18.72
N GLN A 206 -14.95 -0.74 18.12
CA GLN A 206 -14.89 -1.08 16.70
C GLN A 206 -16.28 -0.96 16.08
N PRO A 207 -16.38 -0.76 14.74
CA PRO A 207 -17.66 -0.88 14.05
C PRO A 207 -18.31 -2.24 14.33
N ALA A 208 -19.61 -2.26 14.60
CA ALA A 208 -20.34 -3.50 14.82
C ALA A 208 -20.31 -4.40 13.56
N PRO A 209 -20.24 -5.74 13.74
CA PRO A 209 -20.40 -6.69 12.64
C PRO A 209 -21.73 -6.47 11.90
N ALA A 210 -21.77 -6.80 10.61
CA ALA A 210 -23.01 -6.76 9.85
C ALA A 210 -24.03 -7.76 10.45
N GLY A 211 -25.19 -7.26 10.90
CA GLY A 211 -26.27 -8.07 11.50
C GLY A 211 -26.83 -7.48 12.80
N GLU A 212 -25.98 -6.86 13.62
CA GLU A 212 -26.40 -6.15 14.84
C GLU A 212 -26.44 -4.65 14.57
N GLY A 213 -27.60 -4.14 14.14
CA GLY A 213 -27.85 -2.70 13.94
C GLY A 213 -26.80 -2.04 13.06
N ALA A 214 -26.94 -2.19 11.73
CA ALA A 214 -26.03 -1.64 10.73
C ALA A 214 -25.73 -0.15 10.95
N GLY A 215 -24.67 0.15 11.70
CA GLY A 215 -24.35 1.51 12.17
C GLY A 215 -23.72 1.57 13.56
N GLY A 216 -23.96 0.57 14.41
CA GLY A 216 -23.48 0.53 15.80
C GLY A 216 -21.96 0.39 15.96
N TRP A 217 -21.50 0.60 17.19
CA TRP A 217 -20.11 0.42 17.63
C TRP A 217 -20.10 -0.50 18.84
N THR A 218 -19.22 -1.49 18.85
CA THR A 218 -19.06 -2.43 19.97
C THR A 218 -17.70 -2.28 20.64
N ARG A 219 -17.57 -2.73 21.88
CA ARG A 219 -16.32 -2.65 22.64
C ARG A 219 -15.30 -3.65 22.09
N LEU A 220 -14.07 -3.18 21.88
CA LEU A 220 -12.95 -4.02 21.46
C LEU A 220 -11.93 -4.10 22.61
N LYS A 221 -11.63 -5.33 23.05
CA LYS A 221 -10.54 -5.64 23.97
C LYS A 221 -9.75 -6.81 23.40
N ARG A 222 -8.46 -6.65 23.10
CA ARG A 222 -7.66 -7.75 22.57
C ARG A 222 -6.17 -7.59 22.76
N LEU A 223 -5.49 -8.73 22.82
CA LEU A 223 -4.05 -8.82 22.65
C LEU A 223 -3.66 -8.52 21.20
N VAL A 224 -2.62 -7.71 21.05
CA VAL A 224 -2.06 -7.22 19.78
C VAL A 224 -0.53 -7.23 19.82
N LEU A 225 0.12 -7.20 18.65
CA LEU A 225 1.58 -7.16 18.51
C LEU A 225 2.01 -5.92 17.72
N ALA A 226 3.04 -5.22 18.22
CA ALA A 226 3.66 -4.08 17.57
C ALA A 226 4.57 -4.52 16.39
N GLN A 227 3.98 -4.99 15.30
CA GLN A 227 4.69 -5.58 14.15
C GLN A 227 4.90 -4.64 12.97
N ASP A 228 4.34 -3.43 13.04
CA ASP A 228 4.40 -2.50 11.92
C ASP A 228 4.65 -1.04 12.36
N THR A 229 4.98 -0.20 11.40
CA THR A 229 5.05 1.26 11.58
C THR A 229 4.61 1.97 10.32
N GLY A 230 4.05 3.18 10.47
CA GLY A 230 3.59 3.99 9.36
C GLY A 230 4.15 5.40 9.46
N SER A 231 4.42 6.05 8.31
CA SER A 231 4.94 7.42 8.30
C SER A 231 4.04 8.42 9.05
N ALA A 232 2.73 8.19 9.04
CA ALA A 232 1.70 8.96 9.72
C ALA A 232 1.45 8.53 11.18
N ILE A 233 2.05 7.42 11.63
CA ILE A 233 1.89 6.88 12.98
C ILE A 233 3.09 7.33 13.82
N ARG A 234 2.95 8.51 14.45
CA ARG A 234 4.02 9.18 15.20
C ARG A 234 3.60 9.52 16.62
N GLY A 235 4.54 9.38 17.54
CA GLY A 235 4.39 9.66 18.97
C GLY A 235 3.60 8.61 19.76
N PRO A 236 3.56 8.76 21.10
CA PRO A 236 2.97 7.77 21.99
C PRO A 236 1.44 7.81 22.03
N GLY A 237 0.79 8.72 21.30
CA GLY A 237 -0.66 8.92 21.30
C GLY A 237 -1.38 8.26 20.11
N ARG A 238 -0.67 7.48 19.28
CA ARG A 238 -1.19 6.91 18.03
C ARG A 238 -0.98 5.41 17.96
N VAL A 239 -2.00 4.70 17.48
CA VAL A 239 -1.92 3.29 17.10
C VAL A 239 -2.86 3.04 15.93
N ASP A 240 -2.43 2.21 15.00
CA ASP A 240 -3.24 1.79 13.84
C ASP A 240 -3.46 0.28 13.89
N LEU A 241 -4.71 -0.17 13.84
CA LEU A 241 -5.04 -1.60 13.86
C LEU A 241 -5.10 -2.16 12.44
N PHE A 242 -4.38 -3.24 12.18
CA PHE A 242 -4.48 -3.96 10.91
C PHE A 242 -5.78 -4.77 10.87
N TRP A 243 -6.66 -4.52 9.90
CA TRP A 243 -7.93 -5.22 9.77
C TRP A 243 -7.87 -6.45 8.85
N GLY A 244 -6.72 -6.73 8.25
CA GLY A 244 -6.57 -7.78 7.26
C GLY A 244 -6.71 -7.26 5.83
N ALA A 245 -7.19 -8.12 4.94
CA ALA A 245 -7.27 -7.85 3.51
C ALA A 245 -8.70 -7.77 2.99
N GLY A 246 -8.89 -6.97 1.94
CA GLY A 246 -10.11 -6.94 1.14
C GLY A 246 -11.18 -5.93 1.59
N PRO A 247 -12.35 -5.94 0.93
CA PRO A 247 -13.35 -4.88 1.07
C PRO A 247 -13.88 -4.71 2.49
N GLU A 248 -14.13 -5.80 3.21
CA GLU A 248 -14.64 -5.73 4.58
C GLU A 248 -13.61 -5.16 5.54
N ALA A 249 -12.34 -5.58 5.42
CA ALA A 249 -11.24 -4.99 6.18
C ALA A 249 -11.11 -3.48 5.88
N GLY A 250 -11.27 -3.08 4.61
CA GLY A 250 -11.29 -1.67 4.21
C GLY A 250 -12.45 -0.87 4.80
N ARG A 251 -13.65 -1.47 4.86
CA ARG A 251 -14.84 -0.86 5.48
C ARG A 251 -14.64 -0.64 6.98
N LEU A 252 -14.10 -1.63 7.68
CA LEU A 252 -13.80 -1.55 9.11
C LEU A 252 -12.68 -0.53 9.39
N ALA A 253 -11.58 -0.60 8.63
CA ALA A 253 -10.46 0.32 8.73
C ALA A 253 -10.86 1.77 8.49
N GLY A 254 -11.59 2.05 7.41
CA GLY A 254 -11.99 3.41 7.02
C GLY A 254 -12.94 4.10 8.01
N ARG A 255 -13.71 3.33 8.80
CA ARG A 255 -14.58 3.86 9.86
C ARG A 255 -13.84 4.07 11.18
N MET A 256 -12.69 3.43 11.36
CA MET A 256 -11.99 3.39 12.63
C MET A 256 -11.29 4.73 12.92
N LYS A 257 -11.84 5.51 13.85
CA LYS A 257 -11.26 6.73 14.39
C LYS A 257 -11.75 6.93 15.81
N GLU A 258 -11.27 6.08 16.72
CA GLU A 258 -11.75 6.04 18.09
C GLU A 258 -10.65 6.41 19.08
N THR A 259 -11.08 6.72 20.29
CA THR A 259 -10.17 6.81 21.43
C THR A 259 -9.96 5.42 22.04
N GLY A 260 -8.76 5.15 22.55
CA GLY A 260 -8.46 3.89 23.22
C GLY A 260 -7.29 3.98 24.20
N SER A 261 -6.94 2.82 24.74
CA SER A 261 -5.77 2.64 25.60
C SER A 261 -5.01 1.39 25.16
N LEU A 262 -3.69 1.50 25.08
CA LEU A 262 -2.79 0.40 24.79
C LEU A 262 -1.88 0.19 25.99
N TYR A 263 -1.85 -1.04 26.49
CA TYR A 263 -0.99 -1.45 27.59
C TYR A 263 0.03 -2.44 27.07
N PHE A 264 1.32 -2.23 27.32
CA PHE A 264 2.34 -3.23 27.00
C PHE A 264 2.60 -4.15 28.17
N LEU A 265 2.71 -5.45 27.88
CA LEU A 265 3.07 -6.45 28.86
C LEU A 265 4.59 -6.55 28.94
N LEU A 266 5.15 -6.15 30.07
CA LEU A 266 6.58 -6.24 30.33
C LEU A 266 6.87 -7.51 31.13
N LEU A 267 7.94 -8.21 30.75
CA LEU A 267 8.42 -9.34 31.54
C LEU A 267 8.79 -8.85 32.94
N ARG A 268 8.15 -9.43 33.96
CA ARG A 268 8.52 -9.19 35.35
C ARG A 268 9.94 -9.72 35.54
N ARG A 269 10.86 -8.83 35.91
CA ARG A 269 12.24 -9.21 36.24
C ARG A 269 12.18 -10.25 37.37
N ARG A 270 12.76 -11.43 37.17
CA ARG A 270 12.90 -12.42 38.25
C ARG A 270 13.75 -11.77 39.33
N VAL A 271 13.16 -11.54 40.49
CA VAL A 271 13.92 -11.20 41.69
C VAL A 271 14.55 -12.53 42.11
N LYS A 272 15.89 -12.59 42.08
CA LYS A 272 16.64 -13.70 42.67
C LYS A 272 16.58 -13.59 44.19
#